data_AF-A0A838W7I6-F1
#
_entry.id   AF-A0A838W7I6-F1
#
_cell.length_a   1.000
_cell.length_b   1.000
_cell.length_c   1.000
_cell.angle_alpha   90.00
_cell.angle_beta   90.00
_cell.angle_gamma   90.00
#
_symmetry.space_group_name_H-M   'P 1'
#
loop_
_entity.id
_entity.type
_entity.pdbx_description
1 polymer ?
#
loop_
_entity_poly.entity_id
_entity_poly.type
_entity_poly.pdbx_seq_one_letter_code
_entity_poly.pdbx_strand_id
1 'polypeptide(L)'
;MYETLRKGVDWEHKHPKGSLFHAAAFDETSNTVHVANVWESEEDLNSFVSSRLMPYMINNKIPEPKVEIYQINDVSAFPDIDKFKV
;
A
#
# COMPACT_ATOMS: atom_id res chain seq x y z
N MET A 1 1.14 10.49 -9.55
CA MET A 1 1.96 9.34 -9.11
C MET A 1 1.09 8.20 -8.59
N TYR A 2 0.31 8.40 -7.52
CA TYR A 2 -0.50 7.33 -6.91
C TYR A 2 -1.44 6.62 -7.89
N GLU A 3 -2.23 7.37 -8.68
CA GLU A 3 -3.13 6.77 -9.67
C GLU A 3 -2.42 5.87 -10.70
N THR A 4 -1.18 6.21 -11.04
CA THR A 4 -0.33 5.40 -11.92
C THR A 4 0.04 4.08 -11.26
N LEU A 5 0.49 4.14 -9.99
CA LEU A 5 0.79 2.94 -9.19
C LEU A 5 -0.46 2.08 -9.00
N ARG A 6 -1.58 2.69 -8.58
CA ARG A 6 -2.85 2.01 -8.32
C ARG A 6 -3.31 1.20 -9.54
N LYS A 7 -3.37 1.85 -10.70
CA LYS A 7 -3.81 1.21 -11.95
C LYS A 7 -2.79 0.19 -12.49
N GLY A 8 -1.50 0.46 -12.33
CA GLY A 8 -0.44 -0.35 -12.93
C GLY A 8 -0.07 -1.60 -12.13
N VAL A 9 -0.02 -1.47 -10.80
CA VAL A 9 0.23 -2.57 -9.86
C VAL A 9 -1.05 -3.35 -9.57
N ASP A 10 -2.21 -2.68 -9.73
CA ASP A 10 -3.55 -3.29 -9.74
C ASP A 10 -3.89 -4.01 -8.44
N TRP A 11 -3.55 -3.40 -7.30
CA TRP A 11 -3.81 -4.00 -5.97
C TRP A 11 -5.29 -4.02 -5.58
N GLU A 12 -6.16 -3.27 -6.27
CA GLU A 12 -7.61 -3.25 -6.01
C GLU A 12 -8.37 -4.39 -6.67
N HIS A 13 -7.86 -4.97 -7.77
CA HIS A 13 -8.48 -6.13 -8.40
C HIS A 13 -7.65 -7.40 -8.17
N LYS A 14 -6.35 -7.25 -7.94
CA LYS A 14 -5.42 -8.32 -7.59
C LYS A 14 -4.87 -8.06 -6.19
N HIS A 15 -5.67 -8.38 -5.18
CA HIS A 15 -5.32 -8.14 -3.78
C HIS A 15 -4.01 -8.85 -3.44
N PRO A 16 -2.99 -8.13 -2.92
CA PRO A 16 -1.81 -8.78 -2.39
C PRO A 16 -2.20 -9.74 -1.26
N LYS A 17 -1.60 -10.92 -1.23
CA LYS A 17 -1.74 -11.84 -0.09
C LYS A 17 -1.38 -11.10 1.20
N GLY A 18 -2.15 -11.31 2.26
CA GLY A 18 -1.90 -10.71 3.57
C GLY A 18 -2.15 -9.21 3.69
N SER A 19 -2.57 -8.49 2.65
CA SER A 19 -2.93 -7.08 2.78
C SER A 19 -4.31 -6.93 3.43
N LEU A 20 -4.37 -6.30 4.59
CA LEU A 20 -5.60 -6.16 5.40
C LEU A 20 -6.24 -4.77 5.27
N PHE A 21 -5.41 -3.73 5.14
CA PHE A 21 -5.88 -2.36 5.03
C PHE A 21 -4.89 -1.52 4.24
N HIS A 22 -5.42 -0.64 3.38
CA HIS A 22 -4.66 0.34 2.64
C HIS A 22 -5.31 1.71 2.76
N ALA A 23 -4.58 2.67 3.34
CA ALA A 23 -4.94 4.07 3.30
C ALA A 23 -3.83 4.87 2.62
N ALA A 24 -4.22 5.84 1.80
CA ALA A 24 -3.33 6.74 1.12
C ALA A 24 -3.77 8.20 1.31
N ALA A 25 -2.80 9.09 1.41
CA ALA A 25 -2.99 10.54 1.46
C ALA A 25 -2.08 11.23 0.45
N PHE A 26 -2.52 12.38 -0.05
CA PHE A 26 -1.77 13.23 -0.96
C PHE A 26 -1.40 14.51 -0.24
N ASP A 27 -0.11 14.81 -0.19
CA ASP A 27 0.37 16.11 0.24
C ASP A 27 0.64 16.95 -1.01
N GLU A 28 -0.27 17.87 -1.31
CA GLU A 28 -0.14 18.78 -2.46
C GLU A 28 1.01 19.78 -2.29
N THR A 29 1.37 20.13 -1.06
CA THR A 29 2.42 21.12 -0.77
C THR A 29 3.79 20.55 -1.11
N SER A 30 4.04 19.30 -0.72
CA SER A 30 5.29 18.61 -1.03
C SER A 30 5.22 17.78 -2.33
N ASN A 31 4.04 17.69 -2.95
CA ASN A 31 3.74 16.82 -4.08
C ASN A 31 4.14 15.35 -3.80
N THR A 32 3.81 14.85 -2.61
CA THR A 32 4.14 13.49 -2.16
C THR A 32 2.89 12.67 -1.87
N VAL A 33 3.10 11.36 -1.76
CA VAL A 33 2.06 10.39 -1.40
C VAL A 33 2.51 9.71 -0.11
N HIS A 34 1.61 9.65 0.86
CA HIS A 34 1.79 8.91 2.10
C HIS A 34 0.86 7.72 2.11
N VAL A 35 1.35 6.58 2.59
CA VAL A 35 0.59 5.33 2.61
C VAL A 35 0.79 4.67 3.97
N ALA A 36 -0.30 4.24 4.59
CA ALA A 36 -0.31 3.45 5.83
C ALA A 36 -1.06 2.16 5.57
N ASN A 37 -0.40 1.02 5.76
CA ASN A 37 -0.96 -0.30 5.44
C ASN A 37 -0.87 -1.23 6.64
N VAL A 38 -1.85 -2.12 6.76
CA VAL A 38 -1.82 -3.22 7.72
C VAL A 38 -1.67 -4.51 6.94
N TRP A 39 -0.73 -5.35 7.36
CA TRP A 39 -0.42 -6.63 6.73
C TRP A 39 -0.47 -7.76 7.76
N GLU A 40 -0.86 -8.96 7.33
CA GLU A 40 -0.83 -10.18 8.16
C GLU A 40 0.61 -10.53 8.59
N SER A 41 1.59 -10.24 7.74
CA SER A 41 3.00 -10.50 8.01
C SER A 41 3.92 -9.56 7.24
N GLU A 42 5.14 -9.35 7.77
CA GLU A 42 6.21 -8.65 7.05
C GLU A 42 6.66 -9.43 5.79
N GLU A 43 6.58 -10.75 5.82
CA GLU A 43 6.89 -11.61 4.67
C GLU A 43 5.96 -11.34 3.48
N ASP A 44 4.64 -11.27 3.72
CA ASP A 44 3.65 -10.98 2.68
C ASP A 44 3.83 -9.57 2.09
N LEU A 45 4.13 -8.59 2.94
CA LEU A 45 4.50 -7.24 2.50
C LEU A 45 5.74 -7.27 1.59
N ASN A 46 6.83 -7.89 2.05
CA ASN A 46 8.09 -7.94 1.31
C ASN A 46 7.94 -8.71 -0.02
N SER A 47 7.15 -9.78 -0.02
CA SER A 47 6.81 -10.51 -1.24
C SER A 47 6.07 -9.63 -2.25
N PHE A 48 5.05 -8.88 -1.82
CA PHE A 48 4.35 -7.93 -2.70
C PHE A 48 5.25 -6.80 -3.21
N VAL A 49 6.07 -6.23 -2.33
CA VAL A 49 6.98 -5.12 -2.67
C VAL A 49 7.98 -5.56 -3.74
N SER A 50 8.63 -6.71 -3.53
CA SER A 50 9.68 -7.21 -4.43
C SER A 50 9.13 -7.78 -5.74
N SER A 51 8.00 -8.50 -5.70
CA SER A 51 7.47 -9.20 -6.88
C SER A 51 6.65 -8.30 -7.80
N ARG A 52 6.03 -7.22 -7.28
CA ARG A 52 5.05 -6.45 -8.05
C ARG A 52 5.25 -4.94 -7.97
N LEU A 53 5.36 -4.36 -6.77
CA LEU A 53 5.42 -2.90 -6.61
C LEU A 53 6.72 -2.32 -7.17
N MET A 54 7.87 -2.75 -6.66
CA MET A 54 9.17 -2.19 -7.04
C MET A 54 9.50 -2.37 -8.53
N PRO A 55 9.24 -3.54 -9.16
CA PRO A 55 9.42 -3.67 -10.61
C PRO A 55 8.62 -2.63 -11.41
N TYR A 56 7.38 -2.35 -11.01
CA TYR A 56 6.56 -1.33 -11.66
C TYR A 56 7.12 0.08 -11.43
N MET A 57 7.55 0.40 -10.21
CA MET A 57 8.15 1.71 -9.89
C MET A 57 9.41 1.98 -10.71
N ILE A 58 10.32 1.00 -10.78
CA ILE A 58 11.56 1.09 -11.56
C ILE A 58 11.25 1.32 -13.04
N ASN A 59 10.35 0.52 -13.63
CA ASN A 59 9.98 0.63 -15.05
C ASN A 59 9.36 1.99 -15.39
N ASN A 60 8.68 2.62 -14.44
CA ASN A 60 8.01 3.91 -14.62
C ASN A 60 8.82 5.09 -14.06
N LYS A 61 10.08 4.87 -13.65
CA LYS A 61 10.97 5.90 -13.07
C LYS A 61 10.37 6.63 -11.87
N ILE A 62 9.59 5.90 -11.07
CA ILE A 62 8.99 6.41 -9.84
C ILE A 62 9.99 6.23 -8.70
N PRO A 63 10.30 7.27 -7.90
CA PRO A 63 11.24 7.17 -6.79
C PRO A 63 10.80 6.12 -5.77
N GLU A 64 11.76 5.37 -5.23
CA GLU A 64 11.52 4.41 -4.15
C GLU A 64 10.90 5.09 -2.92
N PRO A 65 9.91 4.45 -2.25
CA PRO A 65 9.31 5.04 -1.08
C PRO A 65 10.25 4.91 0.13
N LYS A 66 10.16 5.87 1.05
CA LYS A 66 10.70 5.68 2.40
C LYS A 66 9.70 4.86 3.20
N VAL A 67 10.15 3.75 3.79
CA VAL A 67 9.29 2.80 4.50
C VAL A 67 9.81 2.59 5.91
N GLU A 68 8.89 2.59 6.87
CA GLU A 68 9.12 2.14 8.24
C GLU A 68 8.12 1.02 8.54
N ILE A 69 8.60 -0.06 9.17
CA ILE A 69 7.79 -1.24 9.51
C ILE A 69 7.74 -1.35 11.03
N TYR A 70 6.52 -1.50 11.56
CA TYR A 70 6.25 -1.62 12.99
C TYR A 70 5.41 -2.86 13.27
N GLN A 71 5.76 -3.58 14.34
CA GLN A 71 4.89 -4.63 14.88
C GLN A 71 3.60 -4.01 15.39
N ILE A 72 2.48 -4.44 14.84
CA ILE A 72 1.15 -4.06 15.33
C ILE A 72 0.74 -5.03 16.43
N ASN A 73 0.36 -4.50 17.60
CA ASN A 73 -0.07 -5.30 18.75
C ASN A 73 -1.60 -5.38 18.88
N ASP A 74 -2.34 -4.43 18.32
CA ASP A 74 -3.80 -4.40 18.31
C ASP A 74 -4.31 -3.77 17.00
N VAL A 75 -5.39 -4.33 16.45
CA VAL A 75 -6.11 -3.77 15.30
C VAL A 75 -7.59 -3.76 15.64
N SER A 76 -8.17 -2.58 15.75
CA SER A 76 -9.59 -2.37 15.98
C SER A 76 -10.27 -1.86 14.71
N ALA A 77 -11.32 -2.55 14.27
CA ALA A 77 -12.16 -2.16 13.14
C ALA A 77 -13.59 -1.91 13.63
N PHE A 78 -14.15 -0.73 13.33
CA PHE A 78 -15.50 -0.34 13.74
C PHE A 78 -16.50 -0.56 12.60
N PRO A 79 -17.81 -0.77 12.88
CA PRO A 79 -18.80 -1.12 11.85
C PRO A 79 -18.82 -0.21 10.61
N ASP A 80 -18.59 1.09 10.78
CA ASP A 80 -18.57 2.05 9.66
C ASP A 80 -17.42 1.84 8.66
N ILE A 81 -16.41 1.02 8.99
CA ILE A 81 -15.32 0.68 8.06
C ILE A 81 -15.83 -0.11 6.85
N ASP A 82 -16.97 -0.79 6.99
CA ASP A 82 -17.52 -1.66 5.96
C ASP A 82 -17.89 -0.90 4.68
N LYS A 83 -18.15 0.41 4.75
CA LYS A 83 -18.39 1.27 3.58
C LYS A 83 -17.17 1.44 2.66
N PHE A 84 -15.99 1.08 3.14
CA PHE A 84 -14.72 1.17 2.41
C PHE A 84 -14.18 -0.18 1.95
N LYS A 85 -14.91 -1.29 2.19
CA LYS A 85 -14.54 -2.60 1.65
C LYS A 85 -14.55 -2.52 0.12
N VAL A 86 -13.44 -2.94 -0.48
CA VAL A 86 -13.22 -2.98 -1.93
C VAL A 86 -13.41 -4.41 -2.44
#